data_AF-A0A4Q7J5Z3-F1
#
_entry.id   AF-A0A4Q7J5Z3-F1
#
_cell.length_a   1.000
_cell.length_b   1.000
_cell.length_c   1.000
_cell.angle_alpha   90.00
_cell.angle_beta   90.00
_cell.angle_gamma   90.00
#
_symmetry.space_group_name_H-M   'P 1'
#
loop_
_entity.id
_entity.type
_entity.pdbx_description
1 polymer ?
#
loop_
_entity_poly.entity_id
_entity_poly.type
_entity_poly.pdbx_seq_one_letter_code
_entity_poly.pdbx_strand_id
1 'polypeptide(L)'
;MPFVRITLSTDRPEPMRAAVAEGVRSALVSALGVPPDDRFQIVDAQPASAFHVDRHFLDGDRRDPVVVEITLTRGRTREMKLALYQAVVANLSEAGVRPDDVLILLRETEREDWSLGGGKMQLLDEDLIRKYGWSPAQD
;
A
#
# COMPACT_ATOMS: atom_id res chain seq x y z
N MET A 1 10.68 -1.37 2.42
CA MET A 1 10.45 0.06 2.24
C MET A 1 9.36 0.34 1.19
N PRO A 2 8.09 0.42 1.60
CA PRO A 2 6.97 0.95 0.82
C PRO A 2 6.47 2.32 1.33
N PHE A 3 6.14 3.22 0.43
CA PHE A 3 5.30 4.39 0.68
C PHE A 3 3.92 4.12 0.09
N VAL A 4 2.86 4.40 0.84
CA VAL A 4 1.48 4.16 0.41
C VAL A 4 0.69 5.46 0.40
N ARG A 5 0.00 5.74 -0.70
CA ARG A 5 -1.10 6.71 -0.73
C ARG A 5 -2.42 5.95 -0.88
N ILE A 6 -3.38 6.25 -0.01
CA ILE A 6 -4.70 5.64 0.01
C ILE A 6 -5.71 6.74 -0.24
N THR A 7 -6.39 6.72 -1.40
CA THR A 7 -7.44 7.69 -1.72
C THR A 7 -8.80 7.01 -1.57
N LEU A 8 -9.69 7.62 -0.79
CA LEU A 8 -11.02 7.08 -0.47
C LEU A 8 -12.04 8.19 -0.23
N SER A 9 -13.34 7.85 -0.22
CA SER A 9 -14.40 8.85 -0.02
C SER A 9 -14.39 9.44 1.40
N THR A 10 -14.69 10.75 1.51
CA THR A 10 -14.98 11.44 2.78
C THR A 10 -16.21 10.89 3.48
N ASP A 11 -17.11 10.22 2.76
CA ASP A 11 -18.34 9.63 3.30
C ASP A 11 -18.07 8.45 4.23
N ARG A 12 -16.88 7.84 4.13
CA ARG A 12 -16.43 6.78 5.05
C ARG A 12 -16.08 7.39 6.41
N PRO A 13 -16.61 6.89 7.53
CA PRO A 13 -16.26 7.38 8.87
C PRO A 13 -14.76 7.29 9.14
N GLU A 14 -14.24 8.19 9.97
CA GLU A 14 -12.81 8.21 10.33
C GLU A 14 -12.28 6.86 10.84
N PRO A 15 -12.98 6.12 11.74
CA PRO A 15 -12.52 4.80 12.18
C PRO A 15 -12.38 3.80 11.03
N MET A 16 -13.25 3.87 10.02
CA MET A 16 -13.19 3.01 8.84
C MET A 16 -11.98 3.38 7.96
N ARG A 17 -11.68 4.67 7.81
CA ARG A 17 -10.48 5.14 7.09
C ARG A 17 -9.20 4.68 7.79
N ALA A 18 -9.15 4.75 9.11
CA ALA A 18 -8.04 4.24 9.91
C ALA A 18 -7.88 2.72 9.78
N ALA A 19 -9.00 1.96 9.80
CA ALA A 19 -8.99 0.52 9.59
C ALA A 19 -8.48 0.13 8.20
N VAL A 20 -8.82 0.88 7.15
CA VAL A 20 -8.26 0.67 5.79
C VAL A 20 -6.74 0.86 5.80
N ALA A 21 -6.24 1.94 6.39
CA ALA A 21 -4.79 2.19 6.45
C ALA A 21 -4.04 1.07 7.20
N GLU A 22 -4.62 0.61 8.31
CA GLU A 22 -4.08 -0.51 9.08
C GLU A 22 -4.14 -1.83 8.31
N GLY A 23 -5.22 -2.09 7.56
CA GLY A 23 -5.36 -3.26 6.70
C GLY A 23 -4.29 -3.33 5.62
N VAL A 24 -3.97 -2.19 4.96
CA VAL A 24 -2.87 -2.12 4.00
C VAL A 24 -1.52 -2.36 4.68
N ARG A 25 -1.28 -1.77 5.87
CA ARG A 25 -0.04 -1.98 6.64
C ARG A 25 0.15 -3.46 6.99
N SER A 26 -0.90 -4.10 7.50
CA SER A 26 -0.91 -5.53 7.84
C SER A 26 -0.63 -6.42 6.62
N ALA A 27 -1.21 -6.08 5.46
CA ALA A 27 -0.97 -6.80 4.21
C ALA A 27 0.49 -6.69 3.75
N LEU A 28 1.10 -5.50 3.86
CA LEU A 28 2.51 -5.29 3.56
C LEU A 28 3.41 -6.15 4.46
N VAL A 29 3.18 -6.14 5.78
CA VAL A 29 3.97 -6.93 6.74
C VAL A 29 3.83 -8.43 6.47
N SER A 30 2.60 -8.92 6.34
CA SER A 30 2.33 -10.36 6.18
C SER A 30 2.75 -10.92 4.81
N ALA A 31 2.54 -10.17 3.72
CA ALA A 31 2.83 -10.67 2.37
C ALA A 31 4.26 -10.40 1.91
N LEU A 32 4.88 -9.30 2.36
CA LEU A 32 6.22 -8.89 1.91
C LEU A 32 7.29 -8.95 2.99
N GLY A 33 6.94 -9.26 4.24
CA GLY A 33 7.90 -9.31 5.35
C GLY A 33 8.54 -7.95 5.66
N VAL A 34 7.88 -6.84 5.32
CA VAL A 34 8.39 -5.52 5.73
C VAL A 34 8.29 -5.36 7.24
N PRO A 35 9.25 -4.66 7.88
CA PRO A 35 9.22 -4.42 9.31
C PRO A 35 7.90 -3.76 9.74
N PRO A 36 7.32 -4.11 10.91
CA PRO A 36 6.05 -3.54 11.37
C PRO A 36 6.04 -2.02 11.48
N ASP A 37 7.21 -1.44 11.80
CA ASP A 37 7.44 -0.01 11.97
C ASP A 37 7.76 0.72 10.64
N ASP A 38 7.90 -0.02 9.52
CA ASP A 38 8.05 0.52 8.17
C ASP A 38 6.69 1.05 7.66
N ARG A 39 6.19 2.10 8.32
CA ARG A 39 4.83 2.65 8.13
C ARG A 39 4.87 4.08 7.58
N PHE A 40 4.96 4.20 6.26
CA PHE A 40 4.87 5.47 5.55
C PHE A 40 3.59 5.50 4.71
N GLN A 41 2.52 6.06 5.28
CA GLN A 41 1.18 6.06 4.66
C GLN A 41 0.55 7.45 4.70
N ILE A 42 -0.15 7.81 3.64
CA ILE A 42 -1.05 8.97 3.60
C ILE A 42 -2.44 8.49 3.23
N VAL A 43 -3.44 8.83 4.06
CA VAL A 43 -4.85 8.67 3.72
C VAL A 43 -5.38 10.00 3.20
N ASP A 44 -5.81 10.00 1.96
CA ASP A 44 -6.31 11.15 1.22
C ASP A 44 -7.82 11.01 1.02
N ALA A 45 -8.60 11.65 1.89
CA ALA A 45 -10.06 11.61 1.83
C ALA A 45 -10.59 12.66 0.84
N GLN A 46 -11.25 12.22 -0.22
CA GLN A 46 -11.80 13.07 -1.27
C GLN A 46 -13.32 12.95 -1.31
N PRO A 47 -14.08 13.99 -1.73
CA PRO A 47 -15.52 13.85 -1.90
C PRO A 47 -15.82 12.77 -2.95
N ALA A 48 -16.92 12.02 -2.80
CA ALA A 48 -17.29 10.96 -3.74
C ALA A 48 -17.37 11.46 -5.20
N SER A 49 -17.69 12.75 -5.40
CA SER A 49 -17.73 13.39 -6.72
C SER A 49 -16.37 13.54 -7.41
N ALA A 50 -15.24 13.38 -6.70
CA ALA A 50 -13.91 13.38 -7.29
C ALA A 50 -13.54 12.05 -7.97
N PHE A 51 -14.30 10.98 -7.72
CA PHE A 51 -14.04 9.66 -8.25
C PHE A 51 -14.75 9.46 -9.58
N HIS A 52 -14.00 9.57 -10.67
CA HIS A 52 -14.45 9.24 -12.03
C HIS A 52 -13.91 7.87 -12.43
N VAL A 53 -14.42 6.82 -11.79
CA VAL A 53 -14.00 5.43 -12.02
C VAL A 53 -15.12 4.70 -12.76
N ASP A 54 -14.81 4.08 -13.89
CA ASP A 54 -15.79 3.28 -14.61
C ASP A 54 -16.24 2.08 -13.76
N ARG A 55 -17.56 1.94 -13.62
CA ARG A 55 -18.17 0.94 -12.76
C ARG A 55 -17.93 -0.49 -13.26
N HIS A 56 -17.90 -0.69 -14.57
CA HIS A 56 -18.05 -1.99 -15.24
C HIS A 56 -16.84 -2.41 -16.07
N PHE A 57 -15.83 -1.55 -16.23
CA PHE A 57 -14.62 -1.87 -16.98
C PHE A 57 -13.95 -3.14 -16.42
N LEU A 58 -13.63 -4.06 -17.33
CA LEU A 58 -13.15 -5.43 -17.04
C LEU A 58 -14.06 -6.20 -16.08
N ASP A 59 -15.37 -6.19 -16.36
CA ASP A 59 -16.42 -6.93 -15.64
C ASP A 59 -16.53 -6.60 -14.14
N GLY A 60 -16.15 -5.38 -13.76
CA GLY A 60 -16.26 -4.91 -12.37
C GLY A 60 -17.69 -4.50 -11.95
N ASP A 61 -17.88 -4.34 -10.64
CA ASP A 61 -19.05 -3.67 -10.05
C ASP A 61 -18.63 -2.69 -8.96
N ARG A 62 -17.90 -1.64 -9.37
CA ARG A 62 -17.39 -0.58 -8.49
C ARG A 62 -18.50 0.41 -8.10
N ARG A 63 -18.59 0.73 -6.82
CA ARG A 63 -19.62 1.59 -6.23
C ARG A 63 -19.03 2.68 -5.35
N ASP A 64 -17.99 2.37 -4.59
CA ASP A 64 -17.31 3.32 -3.70
C ASP A 64 -15.81 3.00 -3.64
N PRO A 65 -15.03 3.42 -4.67
CA PRO A 65 -13.65 3.00 -4.85
C PRO A 65 -12.71 3.42 -3.71
N VAL A 66 -11.78 2.52 -3.37
CA VAL A 66 -10.60 2.78 -2.55
C VAL A 66 -9.37 2.53 -3.40
N VAL A 67 -8.60 3.57 -3.68
CA VAL A 67 -7.39 3.49 -4.49
C VAL A 67 -6.19 3.38 -3.56
N VAL A 68 -5.42 2.30 -3.68
CA VAL A 68 -4.20 2.03 -2.92
C VAL A 68 -3.01 2.09 -3.88
N GLU A 69 -2.26 3.18 -3.82
CA GLU A 69 -1.02 3.35 -4.56
C GLU A 69 0.17 2.99 -3.67
N ILE A 70 0.99 2.04 -4.12
CA ILE A 70 2.14 1.53 -3.39
C ILE A 70 3.40 1.82 -4.21
N THR A 71 4.29 2.65 -3.68
CA THR A 71 5.63 2.86 -4.23
C THR A 71 6.62 2.12 -3.34
N LEU A 72 7.42 1.19 -3.86
CA LEU A 72 8.40 0.45 -3.07
C LEU A 72 9.68 0.17 -3.86
N THR A 73 10.74 -0.23 -3.16
CA THR A 73 11.95 -0.70 -3.86
C THR A 73 11.67 -1.95 -4.70
N ARG A 74 12.33 -2.09 -5.84
CA ARG A 74 12.18 -3.27 -6.72
C ARG A 74 12.55 -4.60 -6.04
N GLY A 75 12.33 -5.70 -6.76
CA GLY A 75 12.78 -7.05 -6.36
C GLY A 75 11.67 -7.98 -5.85
N ARG A 76 10.40 -7.53 -5.79
CA ARG A 76 9.30 -8.40 -5.36
C ARG A 76 8.89 -9.30 -6.52
N THR A 77 8.84 -10.62 -6.29
CA THR A 77 8.39 -11.56 -7.32
C THR A 77 6.90 -11.34 -7.64
N ARG A 78 6.45 -11.91 -8.76
CA ARG A 78 5.03 -11.85 -9.15
C ARG A 78 4.14 -12.50 -8.09
N GLU A 79 4.59 -13.59 -7.49
CA GLU A 79 3.87 -14.34 -6.46
C GLU A 79 3.72 -13.49 -5.19
N MET A 80 4.78 -12.79 -4.78
CA MET A 80 4.73 -11.86 -3.66
C MET A 80 3.78 -10.69 -3.93
N LYS A 81 3.82 -10.12 -5.14
CA LYS A 81 2.89 -9.04 -5.55
C LYS A 81 1.44 -9.52 -5.54
N LEU A 82 1.16 -10.73 -6.02
CA LEU A 82 -0.18 -11.32 -5.97
C LEU A 82 -0.64 -11.57 -4.53
N ALA A 83 0.23 -12.13 -3.68
CA ALA A 83 -0.07 -12.36 -2.26
C ALA A 83 -0.39 -11.04 -1.54
N LEU A 84 0.35 -9.97 -1.85
CA LEU A 84 0.07 -8.62 -1.35
C LEU A 84 -1.32 -8.16 -1.76
N TYR A 85 -1.69 -8.28 -3.04
CA TYR A 85 -2.99 -7.82 -3.53
C TYR A 85 -4.15 -8.56 -2.86
N GLN A 86 -4.01 -9.88 -2.71
CA GLN A 86 -4.99 -10.71 -2.01
C GLN A 86 -5.13 -10.31 -0.53
N ALA A 87 -4.00 -10.10 0.16
CA ALA A 87 -3.99 -9.67 1.56
C ALA A 87 -4.61 -8.28 1.75
N VAL A 88 -4.32 -7.32 0.86
CA VAL A 88 -4.93 -5.99 0.91
C VAL A 88 -6.44 -6.10 0.77
N VAL A 89 -6.94 -6.82 -0.23
CA VAL A 89 -8.38 -6.98 -0.47
C VAL A 89 -9.08 -7.67 0.71
N ALA A 90 -8.48 -8.73 1.26
CA ALA A 90 -9.03 -9.45 2.42
C ALA A 90 -9.14 -8.53 3.65
N ASN A 91 -8.05 -7.84 4.01
CA ASN A 91 -8.02 -6.97 5.19
C ASN A 91 -8.97 -5.76 5.03
N LEU A 92 -9.07 -5.19 3.83
CA LEU A 92 -10.01 -4.10 3.56
C LEU A 92 -11.47 -4.55 3.60
N SER A 93 -11.74 -5.82 3.25
CA SER A 93 -13.08 -6.41 3.38
C SER A 93 -13.52 -6.49 4.84
N GLU A 94 -12.61 -6.84 5.75
CA GLU A 94 -12.87 -6.80 7.20
C GLU A 94 -13.16 -5.38 7.71
N ALA A 95 -12.55 -4.37 7.07
CA ALA A 95 -12.84 -2.96 7.32
C ALA A 95 -14.11 -2.44 6.64
N GLY A 96 -14.89 -3.30 5.98
CA GLY A 96 -16.16 -2.95 5.33
C GLY A 96 -16.04 -2.42 3.89
N VAL A 97 -14.87 -2.54 3.25
CA VAL A 97 -14.69 -2.20 1.83
C VAL A 97 -15.10 -3.40 0.98
N ARG A 98 -15.90 -3.22 -0.07
CA ARG A 98 -16.18 -4.34 -0.98
C ARG A 98 -14.92 -4.71 -1.78
N PRO A 99 -14.66 -5.99 -2.06
CA PRO A 99 -13.50 -6.41 -2.86
C PRO A 99 -13.37 -5.68 -4.20
N ASP A 100 -14.47 -5.56 -4.96
CA ASP A 100 -14.48 -4.91 -6.28
C ASP A 100 -14.16 -3.42 -6.22
N ASP A 101 -14.34 -2.79 -5.06
CA ASP A 101 -14.06 -1.37 -4.83
C ASP A 101 -12.57 -1.10 -4.58
N VAL A 102 -11.75 -2.14 -4.36
CA VAL A 102 -10.31 -1.98 -4.10
C VAL A 102 -9.54 -1.94 -5.42
N LEU A 103 -8.88 -0.81 -5.68
CA LEU A 103 -7.98 -0.63 -6.82
C LEU A 103 -6.56 -0.49 -6.31
N ILE A 104 -5.64 -1.35 -6.76
CA ILE A 104 -4.23 -1.34 -6.34
C ILE A 104 -3.34 -0.97 -7.51
N LEU A 105 -2.48 0.04 -7.35
CA LEU A 105 -1.38 0.33 -8.27
C LEU A 105 -0.05 0.18 -7.53
N LEU A 106 0.91 -0.49 -8.17
CA LEU A 106 2.25 -0.71 -7.61
C LEU A 106 3.30 -0.09 -8.54
N ARG A 107 4.18 0.76 -7.99
CA ARG A 107 5.32 1.37 -8.66
C ARG A 107 6.60 0.96 -7.97
N GLU A 108 7.63 0.66 -8.75
CA GLU A 108 8.94 0.25 -8.24
C GLU A 108 9.96 1.37 -8.41
N THR A 109 10.86 1.48 -7.44
CA THR A 109 12.01 2.39 -7.42
C THR A 109 13.30 1.63 -7.06
N GLU A 110 14.44 2.29 -7.19
CA GLU A 110 15.72 1.76 -6.71
C GLU A 110 15.95 2.12 -5.23
N ARG A 111 17.01 1.57 -4.62
CA ARG A 111 17.33 1.84 -3.20
C ARG A 111 17.82 3.28 -3.02
N GLU A 112 18.59 3.81 -3.97
CA GLU A 112 19.13 5.17 -3.98
C GLU A 112 18.06 6.27 -4.10
N ASP A 113 16.86 5.94 -4.56
CA ASP A 113 15.77 6.91 -4.76
C ASP A 113 15.13 7.39 -3.44
N TRP A 114 15.54 6.83 -2.31
CA TRP A 114 14.91 7.07 -1.02
C TRP A 114 15.80 7.87 -0.08
N SER A 115 15.26 9.00 0.37
CA SER A 115 15.69 9.70 1.57
C SER A 115 14.57 9.69 2.59
N LEU A 116 14.72 8.87 3.64
CA LEU A 116 13.72 8.73 4.72
C LEU A 116 13.81 9.85 5.76
N GLY A 117 14.66 10.85 5.51
CA GLY A 117 14.90 11.99 6.38
C GLY A 117 16.36 12.40 6.38
N GLY A 118 16.64 13.68 6.67
CA GLY A 118 18.01 14.18 6.82
C GLY A 118 18.88 14.16 5.56
N GLY A 119 18.29 13.96 4.36
CA GLY A 119 19.01 14.03 3.08
C GLY A 119 20.01 12.89 2.85
N LYS A 120 19.77 11.72 3.43
CA LYS A 120 20.66 10.54 3.30
C LYS A 120 19.99 9.47 2.46
N MET A 121 20.78 8.59 1.86
CA MET A 121 20.27 7.38 1.20
C MET A 121 20.32 6.20 2.18
N GLN A 122 19.41 6.17 3.16
CA GLN A 122 19.43 5.15 4.24
C GLN A 122 19.35 3.73 3.70
N LEU A 123 18.67 3.53 2.58
CA LEU A 123 18.55 2.22 1.97
C LEU A 123 19.85 1.76 1.30
N LEU A 124 20.93 2.55 1.26
CA LEU A 124 22.26 2.10 0.85
C LEU A 124 23.19 1.79 2.05
N ASP A 125 22.75 2.08 3.27
CA ASP A 125 23.50 1.82 4.50
C ASP A 125 23.25 0.38 4.98
N GLU A 126 24.15 -0.53 4.63
CA GLU A 126 24.05 -1.96 4.95
C GLU A 126 24.02 -2.24 6.47
N ASP A 127 24.71 -1.44 7.28
CA ASP A 127 24.71 -1.62 8.74
C ASP A 127 23.36 -1.23 9.33
N LEU A 128 22.78 -0.12 8.84
CA LEU A 128 21.44 0.31 9.21
C LEU A 128 20.38 -0.73 8.82
N ILE A 129 20.48 -1.25 7.60
CA ILE A 129 19.55 -2.27 7.08
C ILE A 129 19.57 -3.54 7.93
N ARG A 130 20.77 -4.05 8.26
CA ARG A 130 20.92 -5.22 9.14
C ARG A 130 20.35 -4.96 10.53
N LYS A 131 20.60 -3.77 11.09
CA LYS A 131 20.10 -3.39 12.42
C LYS A 131 18.57 -3.49 12.51
N TYR A 132 17.85 -3.14 11.45
CA TYR A 132 16.38 -3.19 11.40
C TYR A 132 15.83 -4.51 10.85
N GLY A 133 16.68 -5.52 10.63
CA GLY A 133 16.26 -6.83 10.12
C GLY A 133 15.59 -6.76 8.75
N TRP A 134 15.84 -5.69 7.98
CA TRP A 134 15.33 -5.58 6.63
C TRP A 134 16.26 -6.33 5.70
N SER A 135 15.73 -7.25 4.89
CA SER A 135 16.47 -7.83 3.78
C SER A 135 15.84 -7.30 2.50
N PRO A 136 16.54 -6.47 1.71
CA PRO A 136 16.04 -6.12 0.39
C PRO A 136 15.84 -7.42 -0.39
N ALA A 137 14.76 -7.48 -1.17
CA ALA A 137 14.59 -8.60 -2.08
C ALA A 137 15.78 -8.61 -3.05
N GLN A 138 16.45 -9.76 -3.18
CA GLN A 138 17.62 -9.89 -4.03
C GLN A 138 17.19 -9.95 -5.50
N ASP A 139 18.01 -9.34 -6.36
CA ASP A 139 17.87 -9.44 -7.82
C ASP A 139 17.99 -10.90 -8.31
#